data_AF-A0A6V7W9L6-F1
#
_entry.id   AF-A0A6V7W9L6-F1
#
_cell.length_a   1.000
_cell.length_b   1.000
_cell.length_c   1.000
_cell.angle_alpha   90.00
_cell.angle_beta   90.00
_cell.angle_gamma   90.00
#
_symmetry.space_group_name_H-M   'P 1'
#
loop_
_entity.id
_entity.type
_entity.pdbx_description
1 polymer ?
#
loop_
_entity_poly.entity_id
_entity_poly.type
_entity_poly.pdbx_seq_one_letter_code
_entity_poly.pdbx_strand_id
1 'polypeptide(L)'
;MKFRLKICKKESSSRKRAIGGGRKLTDADFDSALKSWITNLRSKKLRVTRNMILFEAQRISLNYQSLEKFKASNGWLERFLKRHDFSIRRPTTVTQKAPEEFTEIIVNFILYVQRLWKKNNFTHVYASDETSISMDPEVDYASLRRAQRL
;
A
#
# COMPACT_ATOMS: atom_id res chain seq x y z
N MET A 1 45.29 51.02 10.49
CA MET A 1 44.75 50.27 9.34
C MET A 1 44.12 48.98 9.83
N LYS A 2 42.79 48.79 9.67
CA LYS A 2 42.08 47.56 10.04
C LYS A 2 41.90 46.69 8.80
N PHE A 3 42.52 45.51 8.76
CA PHE A 3 42.26 44.52 7.72
C PHE A 3 40.99 43.75 8.06
N ARG A 4 39.97 43.84 7.20
CA ARG A 4 38.69 43.13 7.34
C ARG A 4 38.76 41.82 6.56
N LEU A 5 38.90 40.70 7.26
CA LEU A 5 38.78 39.37 6.67
C LEU A 5 37.35 39.16 6.15
N LYS A 6 37.19 38.92 4.85
CA LYS A 6 35.94 38.44 4.26
C LYS A 6 35.81 36.94 4.55
N ILE A 7 34.89 36.57 5.44
CA ILE A 7 34.48 35.17 5.58
C ILE A 7 33.59 34.80 4.39
N CYS A 8 34.10 33.92 3.53
CA CYS A 8 33.31 33.33 2.44
C CYS A 8 32.41 32.24 3.03
N LYS A 9 31.10 32.49 3.06
CA LYS A 9 30.10 31.54 3.54
C LYS A 9 29.98 30.41 2.50
N LYS A 10 30.44 29.22 2.85
CA LYS A 10 30.29 28.00 2.02
C LYS A 10 28.79 27.65 1.96
N GLU A 11 28.13 27.95 0.84
CA GLU A 11 26.81 27.40 0.58
C GLU A 11 26.92 25.87 0.43
N SER A 12 26.20 25.14 1.27
CA SER A 12 26.10 23.70 1.16
C SER A 12 25.32 23.36 -0.12
N SER A 13 26.05 22.95 -1.17
CA SER A 13 25.44 22.49 -2.41
C SER A 13 24.61 21.24 -2.13
N SER A 14 23.32 21.41 -1.89
CA SER A 14 22.35 20.32 -1.96
C SER A 14 22.35 19.80 -3.39
N ARG A 15 23.11 18.72 -3.64
CA ARG A 15 23.09 18.00 -4.91
C ARG A 15 21.69 17.41 -5.09
N LYS A 16 20.80 18.17 -5.73
CA LYS A 16 19.50 17.67 -6.17
C LYS A 16 19.75 16.59 -7.23
N ARG A 17 19.19 15.40 -7.03
CA ARG A 17 19.28 14.32 -8.02
C ARG A 17 18.58 14.79 -9.30
N ALA A 18 19.20 14.56 -10.45
CA ALA A 18 18.56 14.82 -11.73
C ALA A 18 17.26 14.01 -11.85
N ILE A 19 16.19 14.68 -12.23
CA ILE A 19 14.91 14.03 -12.54
C ILE A 19 15.12 13.10 -13.74
N GLY A 20 14.66 11.86 -13.60
CA GLY A 20 14.79 10.83 -14.65
C GLY A 20 16.09 10.01 -14.64
N GLY A 21 17.06 10.32 -13.77
CA GLY A 21 18.33 9.57 -13.66
C GLY A 21 18.25 8.27 -12.84
N GLY A 22 17.04 7.79 -12.53
CA GLY A 22 16.83 6.56 -11.77
C GLY A 22 17.22 5.32 -12.56
N ARG A 23 17.50 4.22 -11.85
CA ARG A 23 17.72 2.91 -12.49
C ARG A 23 16.47 2.55 -13.29
N LYS A 24 16.63 2.33 -14.60
CA LYS A 24 15.55 1.85 -15.47
C LYS A 24 15.04 0.50 -14.99
N LEU A 25 13.74 0.27 -15.19
CA LEU A 25 13.10 -1.00 -14.89
C LEU A 25 13.79 -2.11 -15.71
N THR A 26 14.14 -3.21 -15.05
CA THR A 26 14.91 -4.30 -15.67
C THR A 26 14.13 -5.02 -16.76
N ASP A 27 12.82 -5.21 -16.55
CA ASP A 27 11.94 -5.86 -17.49
C ASP A 27 10.54 -5.22 -17.38
N ALA A 28 10.09 -4.58 -18.45
CA ALA A 28 8.81 -3.87 -18.48
C ALA A 28 7.63 -4.83 -18.70
N ASP A 29 7.85 -5.92 -19.42
CA ASP A 29 6.81 -6.90 -19.74
C ASP A 29 6.43 -7.69 -18.49
N PHE A 30 7.43 -8.12 -17.71
CA PHE A 30 7.24 -8.74 -16.40
C PHE A 30 6.42 -7.85 -15.44
N ASP A 31 6.80 -6.57 -15.35
CA ASP A 31 6.17 -5.61 -14.45
C ASP A 31 4.71 -5.34 -14.85
N SER A 32 4.43 -5.27 -16.16
CA SER A 32 3.09 -5.14 -16.74
C SER A 32 2.23 -6.39 -16.53
N ALA A 33 2.80 -7.58 -16.69
CA ALA A 33 2.11 -8.85 -16.47
C ALA A 33 1.65 -8.99 -15.00
N LEU A 34 2.55 -8.69 -14.05
CA LEU A 34 2.21 -8.74 -12.63
C LEU A 34 1.16 -7.68 -12.24
N LYS A 35 1.25 -6.47 -12.81
CA LYS A 35 0.23 -5.42 -12.63
C LYS A 35 -1.14 -5.89 -13.12
N SER A 36 -1.19 -6.53 -14.29
CA SER A 36 -2.44 -7.05 -14.89
C SER A 36 -3.07 -8.13 -14.02
N TRP A 37 -2.26 -9.04 -13.48
CA TRP A 37 -2.72 -10.06 -12.54
C TRP A 37 -3.34 -9.47 -11.26
N ILE A 38 -2.67 -8.48 -10.63
CA ILE A 38 -3.23 -7.78 -9.46
C ILE A 38 -4.55 -7.09 -9.80
N THR A 39 -4.61 -6.44 -10.96
CA THR A 39 -5.81 -5.71 -11.39
C THR A 39 -6.99 -6.65 -11.63
N ASN A 40 -6.75 -7.83 -12.22
CA ASN A 40 -7.78 -8.86 -12.42
C ASN A 40 -8.34 -9.41 -11.10
N LEU A 41 -7.48 -9.67 -10.12
CA LEU A 41 -7.94 -10.12 -8.79
C LEU A 41 -8.77 -9.02 -8.09
N ARG A 42 -8.33 -7.77 -8.19
CA ARG A 42 -9.06 -6.63 -7.62
C ARG A 42 -10.39 -6.37 -8.30
N SER A 43 -10.50 -6.55 -9.63
CA SER A 43 -11.79 -6.42 -10.33
C SER A 43 -12.79 -7.49 -9.90
N LYS A 44 -12.30 -8.67 -9.51
CA LYS A 44 -13.09 -9.77 -8.92
C LYS A 44 -13.35 -9.59 -7.42
N LYS A 45 -12.97 -8.46 -6.81
CA LYS A 45 -13.06 -8.17 -5.37
C LYS A 45 -12.31 -9.18 -4.49
N LEU A 46 -11.31 -9.86 -5.05
CA LEU A 46 -10.45 -10.78 -4.29
C LEU A 46 -9.36 -9.98 -3.57
N ARG A 47 -9.08 -10.37 -2.33
CA ARG A 47 -8.00 -9.79 -1.54
C ARG A 47 -6.66 -10.19 -2.16
N VAL A 48 -5.77 -9.22 -2.32
CA VAL A 48 -4.40 -9.45 -2.80
C VAL A 48 -3.43 -9.04 -1.70
N THR A 49 -2.72 -10.01 -1.12
CA THR A 49 -1.77 -9.76 -0.04
C THR A 49 -0.36 -9.55 -0.58
N ARG A 50 0.52 -8.97 0.25
CA ARG A 50 1.94 -8.78 -0.11
C ARG A 50 2.62 -10.11 -0.43
N ASN A 51 2.32 -11.15 0.34
CA ASN A 51 2.86 -12.49 0.15
C ASN A 51 2.41 -13.11 -1.17
N MET A 52 1.13 -12.95 -1.53
CA MET A 52 0.62 -13.38 -2.83
C MET A 52 1.36 -12.69 -3.99
N ILE A 53 1.64 -11.39 -3.88
CA ILE A 53 2.38 -10.65 -4.91
C ILE A 53 3.83 -11.13 -5.00
N LEU A 54 4.49 -11.39 -3.86
CA LEU A 54 5.86 -11.92 -3.86
C LEU A 54 5.93 -13.31 -4.51
N PHE A 55 4.98 -14.19 -4.17
CA PHE A 55 4.87 -15.52 -4.76
C PHE A 55 4.65 -15.44 -6.26
N GLU A 56 3.67 -14.66 -6.68
CA GLU A 56 3.35 -14.53 -8.10
C GLU A 56 4.49 -13.88 -8.89
N ALA A 57 5.15 -12.88 -8.33
CA ALA A 57 6.34 -12.27 -8.93
C ALA A 57 7.46 -13.29 -9.14
N GLN A 58 7.70 -14.17 -8.16
CA GLN A 58 8.73 -15.20 -8.25
C GLN A 58 8.33 -16.33 -9.21
N ARG A 59 7.04 -16.66 -9.30
CA ARG A 59 6.51 -17.64 -10.26
C ARG A 59 6.62 -17.13 -11.70
N ILE A 60 6.18 -15.89 -11.94
CA ILE A 60 6.19 -15.29 -13.27
C ILE A 60 7.63 -15.03 -13.73
N SER A 61 8.57 -14.68 -12.83
CA SER A 61 9.95 -14.38 -13.22
C SER A 61 10.67 -15.56 -13.88
N LEU A 62 10.26 -16.80 -13.61
CA LEU A 62 10.84 -18.00 -14.25
C LEU A 62 10.65 -18.02 -15.77
N ASN A 63 9.65 -17.30 -16.29
CA ASN A 63 9.38 -17.22 -17.72
C ASN A 63 10.20 -16.13 -18.42
N TYR A 64 11.01 -15.36 -17.69
CA TYR A 64 11.76 -14.21 -18.21
C TYR A 64 13.26 -14.43 -18.01
N GLN A 65 13.99 -14.62 -19.11
CA GLN A 65 15.42 -14.89 -19.08
C GLN A 65 16.25 -13.71 -18.54
N SER A 66 15.73 -12.48 -18.68
CA SER A 66 16.27 -11.25 -18.09
C SER A 66 16.25 -11.24 -16.54
N LEU A 67 15.47 -12.15 -15.93
CA LEU A 67 15.19 -12.20 -14.50
C LEU A 67 15.72 -13.48 -13.82
N GLU A 68 16.71 -14.16 -14.42
CA GLU A 68 17.32 -15.38 -13.88
C GLU A 68 17.79 -15.24 -12.41
N LYS A 69 18.28 -14.04 -12.02
CA LYS A 69 18.74 -13.72 -10.66
C LYS A 69 17.73 -12.86 -9.87
N PHE A 70 16.47 -12.84 -10.28
CA PHE A 70 15.45 -12.02 -9.64
C PHE A 70 15.13 -12.51 -8.24
N LYS A 71 15.13 -11.59 -7.27
CA LYS A 71 14.73 -11.87 -5.89
C LYS A 71 13.54 -10.98 -5.51
N ALA A 72 12.40 -11.62 -5.31
CA ALA A 72 11.19 -11.00 -4.77
C ALA A 72 11.40 -10.61 -3.29
N SER A 73 12.11 -9.51 -3.07
CA SER A 73 12.37 -8.96 -1.74
C SER A 73 11.29 -7.96 -1.32
N ASN A 74 11.14 -7.75 0.00
CA ASN A 74 10.22 -6.74 0.55
C ASN A 74 10.49 -5.34 -0.02
N GLY A 75 11.77 -4.96 -0.17
CA GLY A 75 12.15 -3.66 -0.73
C GLY A 75 11.83 -3.53 -2.23
N TRP A 76 11.92 -4.62 -2.99
CA TRP A 76 11.45 -4.63 -4.38
C TRP A 76 9.94 -4.46 -4.46
N LEU A 77 9.19 -5.18 -3.62
CA LEU A 77 7.73 -5.12 -3.57
C LEU A 77 7.24 -3.69 -3.26
N GLU A 78 7.83 -3.02 -2.28
CA GLU A 78 7.45 -1.64 -1.94
C GLU A 78 7.65 -0.68 -3.10
N ARG A 79 8.77 -0.82 -3.83
CA ARG A 79 9.02 -0.03 -5.03
C ARG A 79 8.03 -0.36 -6.14
N PHE A 80 7.70 -1.64 -6.33
CA PHE A 80 6.70 -2.07 -7.30
C PHE A 80 5.32 -1.47 -6.99
N LEU A 81 4.86 -1.58 -5.74
CA LEU A 81 3.59 -1.01 -5.30
C LEU A 81 3.55 0.50 -5.49
N LYS A 82 4.65 1.20 -5.17
CA LYS A 82 4.77 2.64 -5.35
C LYS A 82 4.79 3.07 -6.82
N ARG A 83 5.38 2.28 -7.72
CA ARG A 83 5.39 2.58 -9.17
C ARG A 83 4.00 2.47 -9.80
N HIS A 84 3.13 1.61 -9.28
CA HIS A 84 1.79 1.34 -9.83
C HIS A 84 0.64 1.91 -9.00
N ASP A 85 0.94 2.76 -8.02
CA ASP A 85 -0.05 3.35 -7.09
C ASP A 85 -0.95 2.32 -6.40
N PHE A 86 -0.40 1.15 -6.10
CA PHE A 86 -1.09 0.11 -5.36
C PHE A 86 -1.00 0.38 -3.85
N SER A 87 -2.11 0.85 -3.28
CA SER A 87 -2.26 0.87 -1.82
C SER A 87 -2.47 -0.53 -1.26
N ILE A 88 -1.89 -0.79 -0.09
CA ILE A 88 -2.07 -2.02 0.71
C ILE A 88 -3.50 -2.10 1.26
N ARG A 89 -4.09 -0.93 1.60
CA ARG A 89 -5.46 -0.82 2.09
C ARG A 89 -6.29 -0.12 1.02
N ARG A 90 -6.72 -0.84 -0.01
CA ARG A 90 -7.95 -0.43 -0.71
C ARG A 90 -9.08 -1.21 -0.06
N PRO A 91 -10.12 -0.55 0.49
CA PRO A 91 -11.32 -1.24 0.92
C PRO A 91 -11.90 -1.96 -0.30
N THR A 92 -11.80 -3.29 -0.32
CA THR A 92 -12.47 -4.14 -1.32
C THR A 92 -13.96 -4.28 -1.01
N THR A 93 -14.38 -3.89 0.19
CA THR A 93 -15.77 -3.81 0.59
C THR A 93 -16.38 -2.59 -0.06
N VAL A 94 -17.23 -2.83 -1.06
CA VAL A 94 -18.16 -1.83 -1.57
C VAL A 94 -19.05 -1.45 -0.39
N THR A 95 -18.87 -0.25 0.16
CA THR A 95 -19.85 0.31 1.10
C THR A 95 -21.20 0.37 0.40
N GLN A 96 -22.27 0.06 1.12
CA GLN A 96 -23.61 0.19 0.58
C GLN A 96 -23.80 1.63 0.09
N LYS A 97 -24.45 1.81 -1.07
CA LYS A 97 -24.77 3.15 -1.57
C LYS A 97 -25.66 3.82 -0.52
N ALA A 98 -25.29 5.03 -0.12
CA ALA A 98 -26.09 5.83 0.79
C ALA A 98 -27.51 5.99 0.18
N PRO A 99 -28.58 5.74 0.95
CA PRO A 99 -29.94 6.09 0.55
C PRO A 99 -30.07 7.59 0.28
N GLU A 100 -31.09 8.00 -0.48
CA GLU A 100 -31.33 9.41 -0.80
C GLU A 100 -31.60 10.25 0.47
N GLU A 101 -32.17 9.63 1.50
CA GLU A 101 -32.45 10.24 2.81
C GLU A 101 -31.29 10.15 3.82
N PHE A 102 -30.11 9.67 3.40
CA PHE A 102 -28.98 9.38 4.30
C PHE A 102 -28.56 10.57 5.17
N THR A 103 -28.58 11.78 4.59
CA THR A 103 -28.22 13.01 5.30
C THR A 103 -29.17 13.32 6.43
N GLU A 104 -30.47 13.16 6.22
CA GLU A 104 -31.48 13.45 7.24
C GLU A 104 -31.41 12.46 8.40
N ILE A 105 -31.23 11.17 8.08
CA ILE A 105 -31.08 10.11 9.08
C ILE A 105 -29.84 10.36 9.95
N ILE A 106 -28.71 10.73 9.35
CA ILE A 106 -27.48 11.04 10.11
C ILE A 106 -27.66 12.25 11.01
N VAL A 107 -28.24 13.34 10.49
CA VAL A 107 -28.45 14.56 11.28
C VAL A 107 -29.36 14.27 12.46
N ASN A 108 -30.47 13.56 12.24
CA ASN A 108 -31.39 13.17 13.30
C ASN A 108 -30.72 12.26 14.34
N PHE A 109 -29.91 11.29 13.90
CA PHE A 109 -29.17 10.40 14.79
C PHE A 109 -28.14 11.15 15.65
N ILE A 110 -27.36 12.07 15.06
CA ILE A 110 -26.38 12.87 15.80
C ILE A 110 -27.07 13.74 16.85
N LEU A 111 -28.17 14.43 16.48
CA LEU A 111 -28.94 15.25 17.41
C LEU A 111 -29.54 14.41 18.55
N TYR A 112 -30.02 13.21 18.25
CA TYR A 112 -30.53 12.27 19.25
C TYR A 112 -29.44 11.84 20.24
N VAL A 113 -28.27 11.43 19.76
CA VAL A 113 -27.13 11.04 20.62
C VAL A 113 -26.65 12.22 21.47
N GLN A 114 -26.57 13.43 20.92
CA GLN A 114 -26.20 14.62 21.68
C GLN A 114 -27.18 14.93 22.82
N ARG A 115 -28.49 14.78 22.59
CA ARG A 115 -29.51 14.94 23.63
C ARG A 115 -29.35 13.89 24.73
N LEU A 116 -29.11 12.63 24.35
CA LEU A 116 -28.84 11.55 25.31
C LEU A 116 -27.59 11.81 26.14
N TRP A 117 -26.54 12.34 25.53
CA TRP A 117 -25.30 12.73 26.22
C TRP A 117 -25.53 13.78 27.28
N LYS A 118 -26.22 14.87 26.92
CA LYS A 118 -26.54 15.94 27.88
C LYS A 118 -27.47 15.47 29.00
N LYS A 119 -28.44 14.61 28.68
CA LYS A 119 -29.41 14.09 29.66
C LYS A 119 -28.77 13.16 30.69
N ASN A 120 -27.94 12.24 30.24
CA ASN A 120 -27.38 11.18 31.11
C ASN A 120 -25.98 11.53 31.65
N ASN A 121 -25.39 12.64 31.20
CA ASN A 121 -24.07 13.12 31.60
C ASN A 121 -22.97 12.04 31.45
N PHE A 122 -22.97 11.34 30.32
CA PHE A 122 -22.00 10.28 30.06
C PHE A 122 -20.57 10.85 30.08
N THR A 123 -19.70 10.22 30.86
CA THR A 123 -18.29 10.60 30.98
C THR A 123 -17.39 9.78 30.06
N HIS A 124 -17.79 8.54 29.74
CA HIS A 124 -17.02 7.60 28.95
C HIS A 124 -17.92 6.92 27.91
N VAL A 125 -17.40 6.76 26.70
CA VAL A 125 -18.05 6.05 25.61
C VAL A 125 -17.06 5.05 25.05
N TYR A 126 -17.44 3.78 25.04
CA TYR A 126 -16.64 2.69 24.51
C TYR A 126 -17.27 2.21 23.20
N ALA A 127 -16.53 2.32 22.10
CA ALA A 127 -16.92 1.73 20.83
C ALA A 127 -16.42 0.28 20.79
N SER A 128 -17.29 -0.63 20.35
CA SER A 128 -16.96 -2.04 20.12
C SER A 128 -17.63 -2.48 18.83
N ASP A 129 -16.88 -3.10 17.94
CA ASP A 129 -17.36 -3.67 16.70
C ASP A 129 -16.70 -5.03 16.43
N GLU A 130 -17.40 -5.88 15.67
CA GLU A 130 -16.85 -7.15 15.24
C GLU A 130 -16.04 -6.94 13.95
N THR A 131 -14.75 -7.26 14.01
CA THR A 131 -13.90 -7.28 12.82
C THR A 131 -13.71 -8.72 12.34
N SER A 132 -14.20 -9.03 11.14
CA SER A 132 -13.93 -10.33 10.52
C SER A 132 -12.42 -10.51 10.29
N ILE A 133 -11.86 -11.61 10.79
CA ILE A 133 -10.47 -12.00 10.50
C ILE A 133 -10.49 -12.84 9.22
N SER A 134 -9.93 -12.30 8.14
CA SER A 134 -9.69 -13.07 6.92
C SER A 134 -8.31 -13.71 7.00
N MET A 135 -8.30 -15.04 7.05
CA MET A 135 -7.08 -15.84 6.89
C MET A 135 -6.58 -15.70 5.45
N ASP A 136 -5.27 -15.57 5.31
CA ASP A 136 -4.65 -15.61 3.98
C ASP A 136 -4.82 -17.03 3.41
N PRO A 137 -5.04 -17.19 2.09
CA PRO A 137 -5.07 -18.52 1.49
C PRO A 137 -3.76 -19.25 1.80
N GLU A 138 -3.82 -20.57 2.01
CA GLU A 138 -2.65 -21.42 2.19
C GLU A 138 -1.79 -21.36 0.92
N VAL A 139 -0.85 -20.42 0.90
CA VAL A 139 0.29 -20.45 0.00
C VAL A 139 1.30 -21.36 0.67
N ASP A 140 1.81 -22.39 -0.02
CA ASP A 140 2.88 -23.23 0.52
C ASP A 140 4.17 -22.42 0.70
N TYR A 141 4.27 -21.76 1.85
CA TYR A 141 5.42 -20.96 2.26
C TYR A 141 6.67 -21.83 2.51
N ALA A 142 6.52 -23.15 2.67
CA ALA A 142 7.66 -24.04 2.86
C ALA A 142 8.42 -24.23 1.54
N SER A 143 7.71 -24.34 0.41
CA SER A 143 8.33 -24.36 -0.93
C SER A 143 9.07 -23.06 -1.25
N LEU A 144 8.53 -21.90 -0.83
CA LEU A 144 9.16 -20.59 -1.01
C LEU A 144 10.50 -20.45 -0.26
N ARG A 145 10.56 -20.90 0.99
CA ARG A 145 11.80 -20.83 1.79
C ARG A 145 12.90 -21.74 1.27
N ARG A 146 12.54 -22.84 0.59
CA ARG A 146 13.48 -23.74 -0.08
C ARG A 146 14.02 -23.12 -1.37
N ALA A 147 13.15 -22.54 -2.20
CA ALA A 147 13.55 -21.90 -3.47
C ALA A 147 14.39 -20.62 -3.29
N GLN A 148 14.34 -19.96 -2.14
CA GLN A 148 15.15 -18.77 -1.84
C GLN A 148 16.52 -19.08 -1.21
N ARG A 149 16.80 -20.35 -0.88
CA ARG A 149 18.08 -20.81 -0.29
C ARG A 149 19.00 -21.52 -1.28
N LEU A 150 18.52 -21.82 -2.48
CA LEU A 150 19.33 -22.27 -3.62
C LEU A 150 19.72 -21.05 -4.45
#